data_AF-A0A316WX21-F1
#
_entry.id   AF-A0A316WX21-F1
#
_cell.length_a   1.000
_cell.length_b   1.000
_cell.length_c   1.000
_cell.angle_alpha   90.00
_cell.angle_beta   90.00
_cell.angle_gamma   90.00
#
_symmetry.space_group_name_H-M   'P 1'
#
loop_
_entity.id
_entity.type
_entity.pdbx_description
1 polymer ?
#
loop_
_entity_poly.entity_id
_entity_poly.type
_entity_poly.pdbx_seq_one_letter_code
_entity_poly.pdbx_strand_id
1 'polypeptide(L)'
;MGKSNNKINLSEEEAVKIIVELDQIVVSFDKIKSHFAEEKDIQKHDKTLSDYIVNEKVNQTLAQVRSLLSSKFSLTIGEDDKNDLERACSRNQYWSPEDKEFLSLSSNVENWHEENLSILTHSIINDFNCLYQLLTKKKQNIYAFALVLDDDCITAYSVVSTKESLKKIHKNKEWDAPEWCWGVGEGDVKDGVSHFIEQLLKHYWNNIAPLFKQGFDYAPERQKNLQLFTDAMCRAKHELVKKYGNEVEKMAFYISIPGEPIVEKNSALAINNKDNTKVKELLDSLYI
;
A
#
# COMPACT_ATOMS: atom_id res chain seq x y z
N MET A 1 19.69 15.34 -35.26
CA MET A 1 20.55 14.19 -34.91
C MET A 1 21.99 14.49 -35.31
N GLY A 2 22.82 14.91 -34.35
CA GLY A 2 24.26 15.05 -34.54
C GLY A 2 24.90 13.67 -34.60
N LYS A 3 25.60 13.39 -35.71
CA LYS A 3 26.30 12.13 -35.96
C LYS A 3 27.58 12.07 -35.11
N SER A 4 27.61 11.23 -34.07
CA SER A 4 28.86 10.69 -33.53
C SER A 4 28.60 9.30 -32.93
N ASN A 5 29.01 8.25 -33.66
CA ASN A 5 29.04 6.83 -33.27
C ASN A 5 27.80 6.26 -32.56
N ASN A 6 26.79 5.89 -33.36
CA ASN A 6 25.60 5.12 -32.94
C ASN A 6 25.92 3.63 -32.66
N LYS A 7 26.94 3.33 -31.85
CA LYS A 7 27.23 1.95 -31.43
C LYS A 7 26.97 1.80 -29.94
N ILE A 8 26.11 0.85 -29.61
CA ILE A 8 25.85 0.40 -28.25
C ILE A 8 26.70 -0.84 -28.05
N ASN A 9 27.56 -0.84 -27.03
CA ASN A 9 28.43 -1.97 -26.71
C ASN A 9 27.94 -2.63 -25.42
N LEU A 10 27.85 -3.96 -25.45
CA LEU A 10 27.64 -4.81 -24.28
C LEU A 10 28.94 -5.57 -24.02
N SER A 11 29.29 -5.77 -22.74
CA SER A 11 30.32 -6.76 -22.43
C SER A 11 29.81 -8.17 -22.73
N GLU A 12 30.73 -9.14 -22.86
CA GLU A 12 30.36 -10.54 -23.01
C GLU A 12 29.52 -11.02 -21.81
N GLU A 13 29.90 -10.64 -20.59
CA GLU A 13 29.14 -11.01 -19.39
C GLU A 13 27.72 -10.43 -19.39
N GLU A 14 27.57 -9.17 -19.83
CA GLU A 14 26.26 -8.52 -19.94
C GLU A 14 25.39 -9.20 -20.99
N ALA A 15 25.96 -9.52 -22.16
CA ALA A 15 25.24 -10.21 -23.22
C ALA A 15 24.81 -11.63 -22.81
N VAL A 16 25.71 -12.40 -22.20
CA VAL A 16 25.42 -13.75 -21.70
C VAL A 16 24.33 -13.69 -20.63
N LYS A 17 24.42 -12.75 -19.69
CA LYS A 17 23.41 -12.59 -18.64
C LYS A 17 22.01 -12.34 -19.23
N ILE A 18 21.89 -11.40 -20.18
CA ILE A 18 20.63 -11.10 -20.85
C ILE A 18 20.08 -12.35 -21.55
N ILE A 19 20.92 -13.08 -22.27
CA ILE A 19 20.50 -14.28 -23.00
C ILE A 19 20.00 -15.35 -22.04
N VAL A 20 20.71 -15.64 -20.95
CA VAL A 20 20.32 -16.64 -19.96
C VAL A 20 18.98 -16.30 -19.30
N GLU A 21 18.80 -15.04 -18.90
CA GLU A 21 17.58 -14.57 -18.26
C GLU A 21 16.37 -14.63 -19.21
N LEU A 22 16.55 -14.26 -20.47
CA LEU A 22 15.51 -14.36 -21.49
C LEU A 22 15.21 -15.81 -21.89
N ASP A 23 16.23 -16.66 -22.01
CA ASP A 23 16.08 -18.08 -22.37
C ASP A 23 15.22 -18.82 -21.35
N GLN A 24 15.48 -18.62 -20.05
CA GLN A 24 14.66 -19.20 -18.99
C GLN A 24 13.18 -18.84 -19.15
N ILE A 25 12.87 -17.57 -19.45
CA ILE A 25 11.48 -17.11 -19.59
C ILE A 25 10.84 -17.72 -20.84
N VAL A 26 11.52 -17.61 -21.99
CA VAL A 26 11.00 -18.06 -23.28
C VAL A 26 10.79 -19.58 -23.29
N VAL A 27 11.80 -20.34 -22.85
CA VAL A 27 11.73 -21.80 -22.81
C VAL A 27 10.67 -22.29 -21.82
N SER A 28 10.51 -21.64 -20.67
CA SER A 28 9.47 -22.02 -19.71
C SER A 28 8.07 -21.72 -20.23
N PHE A 29 7.86 -20.57 -20.88
CA PHE A 29 6.57 -20.26 -21.51
C PHE A 29 6.22 -21.27 -22.61
N ASP A 30 7.19 -21.66 -23.43
CA ASP A 30 7.00 -22.69 -24.46
C ASP A 30 6.67 -24.06 -23.86
N LYS A 31 7.35 -24.45 -22.77
CA LYS A 31 7.07 -25.69 -22.04
C LYS A 31 5.69 -25.70 -21.38
N ILE A 32 5.29 -24.59 -20.75
CA ILE A 32 3.95 -24.44 -20.16
C ILE A 32 2.91 -24.58 -21.27
N LYS A 33 3.05 -23.81 -22.35
CA LYS A 33 2.15 -23.90 -23.51
C LYS A 33 2.08 -25.32 -24.08
N SER A 34 3.22 -25.97 -24.28
CA SER A 34 3.31 -27.33 -24.82
C SER A 34 2.66 -28.36 -23.89
N HIS A 35 2.84 -28.22 -22.56
CA HIS A 35 2.24 -29.11 -21.58
C HIS A 35 0.70 -29.07 -21.63
N PHE A 36 0.13 -27.89 -21.91
CA PHE A 36 -1.30 -27.68 -22.00
C PHE A 36 -1.86 -27.70 -23.43
N ALA A 37 -1.07 -28.13 -24.43
CA ALA A 37 -1.45 -28.02 -25.84
C ALA A 37 -2.72 -28.80 -26.23
N GLU A 38 -3.01 -29.91 -25.54
CA GLU A 38 -4.21 -30.74 -25.74
C GLU A 38 -5.23 -30.62 -24.60
N GLU A 39 -4.94 -29.79 -23.58
CA GLU A 39 -5.77 -29.64 -22.39
C GLU A 39 -6.96 -28.71 -22.66
N LYS A 40 -8.14 -29.09 -22.16
CA LYS A 40 -9.38 -28.30 -22.36
C LYS A 40 -9.63 -27.29 -21.24
N ASP A 41 -8.94 -27.44 -20.12
CA ASP A 41 -9.04 -26.57 -18.95
C ASP A 41 -8.07 -25.37 -19.06
N ILE A 42 -8.57 -24.32 -19.72
CA ILE A 42 -7.86 -23.04 -19.91
C ILE A 42 -7.55 -22.37 -18.56
N GLN A 43 -8.40 -22.55 -17.54
CA GLN A 43 -8.18 -21.91 -16.24
C GLN A 43 -6.94 -22.46 -15.54
N LYS A 44 -6.69 -23.77 -15.71
CA LYS A 44 -5.49 -24.42 -15.18
C LYS A 44 -4.22 -23.94 -15.89
N HIS A 45 -4.27 -23.74 -17.22
CA HIS A 45 -3.19 -23.13 -17.98
C HIS A 45 -2.89 -21.71 -17.48
N ASP A 46 -3.90 -20.84 -17.40
CA ASP A 46 -3.74 -19.43 -17.05
C ASP A 46 -3.24 -19.25 -15.62
N LYS A 47 -3.72 -20.09 -14.70
CA LYS A 47 -3.20 -20.12 -13.33
C LYS A 47 -1.74 -20.56 -13.30
N THR A 48 -1.38 -21.62 -14.01
CA THR A 48 0.02 -22.11 -14.04
C THR A 48 0.97 -21.06 -14.61
N LEU A 49 0.55 -20.36 -15.67
CA LEU A 49 1.31 -19.27 -16.26
C LEU A 49 1.45 -18.08 -15.31
N SER A 50 0.35 -17.67 -14.66
CA SER A 50 0.36 -16.57 -13.69
C SER A 50 1.23 -16.89 -12.47
N ASP A 51 1.11 -18.09 -11.91
CA ASP A 51 1.91 -18.57 -10.79
C ASP A 51 3.40 -18.60 -11.15
N TYR A 52 3.76 -19.04 -12.36
CA TYR A 52 5.15 -18.99 -12.82
C TYR A 52 5.68 -17.55 -12.92
N ILE A 53 4.90 -16.63 -13.51
CA ILE A 53 5.29 -15.22 -13.63
C ILE A 53 5.57 -14.59 -12.26
N VAL A 54 4.74 -14.89 -11.27
CA VAL A 54 4.86 -14.37 -9.90
C VAL A 54 6.01 -15.05 -9.15
N ASN A 55 6.04 -16.38 -9.09
CA ASN A 55 6.97 -17.14 -8.26
C ASN A 55 8.41 -17.04 -8.77
N GLU A 56 8.61 -17.11 -10.08
CA GLU A 56 9.93 -16.98 -10.72
C GLU A 56 10.31 -15.52 -10.99
N LYS A 57 9.51 -14.57 -10.51
CA LYS A 57 9.79 -13.13 -10.56
C LYS A 57 10.06 -12.63 -11.99
N VAL A 58 9.35 -13.17 -12.98
CA VAL A 58 9.56 -12.89 -14.41
C VAL A 58 9.51 -11.39 -14.71
N ASN A 59 8.57 -10.66 -14.09
CA ASN A 59 8.46 -9.20 -14.25
C ASN A 59 9.70 -8.46 -13.74
N GLN A 60 10.31 -8.92 -12.64
CA GLN A 60 11.53 -8.33 -12.10
C GLN A 60 12.72 -8.62 -13.02
N THR A 61 12.85 -9.85 -13.53
CA THR A 61 13.89 -10.24 -14.49
C THR A 61 13.80 -9.40 -15.77
N LEU A 62 12.60 -9.25 -16.36
CA LEU A 62 12.41 -8.40 -17.55
C LEU A 62 12.73 -6.93 -17.29
N ALA A 63 12.40 -6.42 -16.10
CA ALA A 63 12.76 -5.06 -15.70
C ALA A 63 14.29 -4.88 -15.55
N GLN A 64 14.99 -5.88 -15.01
CA GLN A 64 16.44 -5.88 -14.89
C GLN A 64 17.13 -5.93 -16.25
N VAL A 65 16.69 -6.82 -17.15
CA VAL A 65 17.16 -6.89 -18.55
C VAL A 65 16.94 -5.54 -19.25
N ARG A 66 15.74 -4.95 -19.12
CA ARG A 66 15.43 -3.63 -19.68
C ARG A 66 16.35 -2.56 -19.11
N SER A 67 16.56 -2.52 -17.80
CA SER A 67 17.44 -1.55 -17.14
C SER A 67 18.89 -1.66 -17.64
N LEU A 68 19.42 -2.89 -17.72
CA LEU A 68 20.76 -3.16 -18.23
C LEU A 68 20.93 -2.68 -19.67
N LEU A 69 19.99 -2.99 -20.55
CA LEU A 69 20.00 -2.52 -21.94
C LEU A 69 19.87 -1.00 -22.03
N SER A 70 18.93 -0.41 -21.29
CA SER A 70 18.69 1.04 -21.29
C SER A 70 19.87 1.84 -20.75
N SER A 71 20.66 1.28 -19.83
CA SER A 71 21.88 1.91 -19.31
C SER A 71 22.93 2.21 -20.38
N LYS A 72 22.86 1.54 -21.53
CA LYS A 72 23.79 1.72 -22.65
C LYS A 72 23.35 2.82 -23.63
N PHE A 73 22.18 3.39 -23.42
CA PHE A 73 21.67 4.52 -24.19
C PHE A 73 21.94 5.84 -23.45
N SER A 74 22.10 6.92 -24.22
CA SER A 74 22.06 8.24 -23.62
C SER A 74 20.64 8.56 -23.14
N LEU A 75 20.52 8.98 -21.89
CA LEU A 75 19.27 9.49 -21.32
C LEU A 75 19.16 11.02 -21.43
N THR A 76 19.96 11.64 -22.32
CA THR A 76 19.83 13.08 -22.59
C THR A 76 18.43 13.40 -23.06
N ILE A 77 17.81 14.35 -22.39
CA ILE A 77 16.45 14.82 -22.68
C ILE A 77 16.56 15.80 -23.86
N GLY A 78 15.74 15.56 -24.89
CA GLY A 78 15.61 16.45 -26.05
C GLY A 78 14.70 17.65 -25.77
N GLU A 79 14.47 18.46 -26.81
CA GLU A 79 13.58 19.63 -26.73
C GLU A 79 12.10 19.29 -26.46
N ASP A 80 11.71 18.02 -26.59
CA ASP A 80 10.37 17.48 -26.37
C ASP A 80 10.19 16.84 -24.98
N ASP A 81 11.08 17.16 -24.04
CA ASP A 81 11.15 16.57 -22.69
C ASP A 81 11.25 15.03 -22.69
N LYS A 82 11.77 14.44 -23.78
CA LYS A 82 11.93 12.99 -23.92
C LYS A 82 13.34 12.60 -24.33
N ASN A 83 13.83 11.50 -23.76
CA ASN A 83 15.02 10.83 -24.26
C ASN A 83 14.70 9.92 -25.47
N ASP A 84 15.74 9.43 -26.13
CA ASP A 84 15.58 8.63 -27.36
C ASP A 84 14.84 7.31 -27.13
N LEU A 85 15.00 6.68 -25.95
CA LEU A 85 14.28 5.46 -25.58
C LEU A 85 12.80 5.72 -25.34
N GLU A 86 12.46 6.78 -24.61
CA GLU A 86 11.07 7.20 -24.39
C GLU A 86 10.37 7.50 -25.72
N ARG A 87 11.08 8.18 -26.64
CA ARG A 87 10.57 8.46 -27.98
C ARG A 87 10.33 7.18 -28.77
N ALA A 88 11.23 6.19 -28.70
CA ALA A 88 11.03 4.90 -29.36
C ALA A 88 9.88 4.09 -28.74
N CYS A 89 9.80 4.02 -27.41
CA CYS A 89 8.77 3.28 -26.66
C CYS A 89 7.38 3.91 -26.72
N SER A 90 7.26 5.17 -27.14
CA SER A 90 5.96 5.86 -27.29
C SER A 90 5.02 5.21 -28.31
N ARG A 91 5.55 4.37 -29.20
CA ARG A 91 4.76 3.66 -30.23
C ARG A 91 4.26 2.29 -29.76
N ASN A 92 4.68 1.84 -28.59
CA ASN A 92 4.27 0.55 -28.07
C ASN A 92 2.80 0.59 -27.63
N GLN A 93 2.04 -0.45 -27.99
CA GLN A 93 0.73 -0.68 -27.42
C GLN A 93 0.91 -1.39 -26.08
N TYR A 94 0.74 -0.65 -24.99
CA TYR A 94 0.70 -1.24 -23.66
C TYR A 94 -0.68 -1.83 -23.41
N TRP A 95 -0.72 -2.98 -22.74
CA TRP A 95 -1.98 -3.50 -22.24
C TRP A 95 -2.61 -2.46 -21.30
N SER A 96 -3.88 -2.17 -21.55
CA SER A 96 -4.78 -1.49 -20.63
C SER A 96 -6.01 -2.37 -20.47
N PRO A 97 -6.71 -2.30 -19.33
CA PRO A 97 -8.02 -2.93 -19.24
C PRO A 97 -8.91 -2.43 -20.39
N GLU A 98 -9.68 -3.31 -21.02
CA GLU A 98 -10.68 -2.92 -22.02
C GLU A 98 -11.71 -1.99 -21.36
N ASP A 99 -12.03 -0.89 -22.04
CA ASP A 99 -13.00 0.12 -21.60
C ASP A 99 -14.40 -0.51 -21.50
N LYS A 100 -14.72 -1.11 -20.35
CA LYS A 100 -16.11 -1.35 -19.97
C LYS A 100 -16.75 0.01 -19.70
N GLU A 101 -17.66 0.40 -20.60
CA GLU A 101 -18.56 1.56 -20.55
C GLU A 101 -18.50 2.34 -19.23
N PHE A 102 -17.73 3.42 -19.28
CA PHE A 102 -17.72 4.49 -18.30
C PHE A 102 -19.13 5.07 -18.19
N LEU A 103 -19.87 4.67 -17.16
CA LEU A 103 -20.93 5.51 -16.61
C LEU A 103 -20.25 6.75 -16.04
N SER A 104 -20.43 7.87 -16.72
CA SER A 104 -20.02 9.20 -16.28
C SER A 104 -20.61 9.47 -14.89
N LEU A 105 -19.77 9.40 -13.86
CA LEU A 105 -19.98 10.09 -12.60
C LEU A 105 -18.92 11.18 -12.44
N SER A 106 -18.95 12.12 -13.39
CA SER A 106 -18.36 13.43 -13.21
C SER A 106 -19.22 14.24 -12.23
N SER A 107 -18.97 14.09 -10.92
CA SER A 107 -19.30 15.13 -9.94
C SER A 107 -18.66 14.98 -8.54
N ASN A 108 -18.09 13.84 -8.13
CA ASN A 108 -17.81 13.60 -6.69
C ASN A 108 -16.35 13.36 -6.27
N VAL A 109 -15.33 13.64 -7.09
CA VAL A 109 -13.93 13.44 -6.65
C VAL A 109 -13.56 14.37 -5.50
N GLU A 110 -14.09 15.59 -5.45
CA GLU A 110 -13.74 16.56 -4.41
C GLU A 110 -14.33 16.24 -3.04
N ASN A 111 -15.48 15.55 -2.97
CA ASN A 111 -16.19 15.30 -1.70
C ASN A 111 -16.08 13.86 -1.18
N TRP A 112 -15.35 12.98 -1.87
CA TRP A 112 -15.33 11.55 -1.54
C TRP A 112 -14.87 11.31 -0.10
N HIS A 113 -13.82 12.00 0.38
CA HIS A 113 -13.34 11.86 1.76
C HIS A 113 -14.40 12.27 2.80
N GLU A 114 -15.12 13.36 2.56
CA GLU A 114 -16.16 13.84 3.48
C GLU A 114 -17.33 12.85 3.57
N GLU A 115 -17.78 12.33 2.42
CA GLU A 115 -18.87 11.35 2.32
C GLU A 115 -18.50 10.04 3.03
N ASN A 116 -17.22 9.67 3.00
CA ASN A 116 -16.72 8.39 3.50
C ASN A 116 -16.15 8.44 4.94
N LEU A 117 -15.98 9.63 5.51
CA LEU A 117 -15.48 9.83 6.88
C LEU A 117 -16.32 9.09 7.93
N SER A 118 -17.65 9.12 7.79
CA SER A 118 -18.55 8.41 8.72
C SER A 118 -18.41 6.89 8.62
N ILE A 119 -18.21 6.37 7.40
CA ILE A 119 -18.05 4.93 7.14
C ILE A 119 -16.74 4.44 7.76
N LEU A 120 -15.63 5.12 7.48
CA LEU A 120 -14.34 4.79 8.08
C LEU A 120 -14.36 4.89 9.61
N THR A 121 -15.04 5.90 10.16
CA THR A 121 -15.22 6.02 11.62
C THR A 121 -15.88 4.76 12.20
N HIS A 122 -16.96 4.27 11.57
CA HIS A 122 -17.64 3.04 12.02
C HIS A 122 -16.74 1.81 11.86
N SER A 123 -16.00 1.71 10.75
CA SER A 123 -15.03 0.64 10.51
C SER A 123 -13.96 0.55 11.61
N ILE A 124 -13.38 1.68 12.00
CA ILE A 124 -12.39 1.76 13.07
C ILE A 124 -13.00 1.32 14.41
N ILE A 125 -14.21 1.80 14.73
CA ILE A 125 -14.92 1.41 15.95
C ILE A 125 -15.17 -0.11 15.97
N ASN A 126 -15.54 -0.71 14.85
CA ASN A 126 -15.80 -2.15 14.74
C ASN A 126 -14.53 -2.98 14.98
N ASP A 127 -13.43 -2.61 14.35
CA ASP A 127 -12.12 -3.25 14.54
C ASP A 127 -11.68 -3.14 16.01
N PHE A 128 -11.75 -1.93 16.58
CA PHE A 128 -11.42 -1.72 17.99
C PHE A 128 -12.30 -2.57 18.91
N ASN A 129 -13.63 -2.59 18.70
CA ASN A 129 -14.55 -3.38 19.52
C ASN A 129 -14.21 -4.88 19.46
N CYS A 130 -13.85 -5.40 18.28
CA CYS A 130 -13.44 -6.79 18.11
C CYS A 130 -12.19 -7.11 18.94
N LEU A 131 -11.13 -6.31 18.76
CA LEU A 131 -9.87 -6.47 19.49
C LEU A 131 -10.05 -6.28 21.00
N TYR A 132 -10.80 -5.25 21.42
CA TYR A 132 -11.06 -4.94 22.82
C TYR A 132 -11.78 -6.09 23.53
N GLN A 133 -12.83 -6.65 22.91
CA GLN A 133 -13.54 -7.79 23.47
C GLN A 133 -12.67 -9.05 23.54
N LEU A 134 -11.90 -9.33 22.49
CA LEU A 134 -10.99 -10.47 22.45
C LEU A 134 -9.94 -10.39 23.56
N LEU A 135 -9.31 -9.23 23.74
CA LEU A 135 -8.22 -9.03 24.69
C LEU A 135 -8.71 -8.90 26.12
N THR A 136 -9.90 -8.32 26.33
CA THR A 136 -10.57 -8.35 27.63
C THR A 136 -10.85 -9.78 28.09
N LYS A 137 -11.36 -10.65 27.19
CA LYS A 137 -11.55 -12.09 27.48
C LYS A 137 -10.23 -12.79 27.84
N LYS A 138 -9.13 -12.39 27.19
CA LYS A 138 -7.77 -12.87 27.47
C LYS A 138 -7.13 -12.20 28.68
N LYS A 139 -7.83 -11.30 29.39
CA LYS A 139 -7.33 -10.52 30.53
C LYS A 139 -6.05 -9.74 30.20
N GLN A 140 -5.96 -9.21 28.98
CA GLN A 140 -4.86 -8.34 28.55
C GLN A 140 -5.27 -6.88 28.64
N ASN A 141 -4.31 -6.03 29.00
CA ASN A 141 -4.51 -4.60 29.17
C ASN A 141 -3.96 -3.86 27.95
N ILE A 142 -4.85 -3.42 27.07
CA ILE A 142 -4.49 -2.59 25.91
C ILE A 142 -4.00 -1.23 26.41
N TYR A 143 -2.88 -0.75 25.87
CA TYR A 143 -2.38 0.60 26.13
C TYR A 143 -2.31 1.48 24.89
N ALA A 144 -2.36 0.88 23.70
CA ALA A 144 -2.35 1.60 22.45
C ALA A 144 -3.12 0.88 21.35
N PHE A 145 -3.68 1.68 20.45
CA PHE A 145 -4.37 1.26 19.23
C PHE A 145 -3.85 2.11 18.07
N ALA A 146 -3.49 1.50 16.95
CA ALA A 146 -2.98 2.21 15.81
C ALA A 146 -3.61 1.70 14.52
N LEU A 147 -3.72 2.59 13.54
CA LEU A 147 -3.86 2.22 12.14
C LEU A 147 -2.48 2.28 11.51
N VAL A 148 -2.04 1.19 10.89
CA VAL A 148 -0.80 1.17 10.11
C VAL A 148 -1.17 1.32 8.64
N LEU A 149 -0.67 2.37 8.00
CA LEU A 149 -0.92 2.71 6.60
C LEU A 149 0.32 2.40 5.76
N ASP A 150 0.11 2.25 4.45
CA ASP A 150 1.21 2.32 3.46
C ASP A 150 1.64 3.77 3.21
N ASP A 151 2.72 3.91 2.45
CA ASP A 151 3.30 5.20 2.05
C ASP A 151 2.35 6.04 1.18
N ASP A 152 1.43 5.40 0.44
CA ASP A 152 0.42 6.06 -0.37
C ASP A 152 -0.87 6.44 0.40
N CYS A 153 -1.02 5.99 1.66
CA CYS A 153 -2.23 6.15 2.46
C CYS A 153 -3.49 5.55 1.80
N ILE A 154 -3.37 4.46 1.03
CA ILE A 154 -4.48 3.79 0.33
C ILE A 154 -4.80 2.42 0.90
N THR A 155 -3.92 1.88 1.74
CA THR A 155 -4.19 0.69 2.55
C THR A 155 -4.00 0.98 4.02
N ALA A 156 -4.73 0.24 4.87
CA ALA A 156 -4.59 0.34 6.31
C ALA A 156 -4.98 -0.97 6.99
N TYR A 157 -4.39 -1.26 8.14
CA TYR A 157 -4.87 -2.30 9.05
C TYR A 157 -4.80 -1.84 10.50
N SER A 158 -5.70 -2.39 11.30
CA SER A 158 -5.86 -2.06 12.72
C SER A 158 -5.00 -2.97 13.59
N VAL A 159 -4.23 -2.38 14.51
CA VAL A 159 -3.41 -3.11 15.49
C VAL A 159 -3.53 -2.53 16.90
N VAL A 160 -3.34 -3.38 17.91
CA VAL A 160 -3.26 -3.00 19.32
C VAL A 160 -2.00 -3.56 19.97
N SER A 161 -1.54 -2.88 21.02
CA SER A 161 -0.55 -3.43 21.93
C SER A 161 -1.05 -3.48 23.36
N THR A 162 -0.61 -4.52 24.07
CA THR A 162 -0.98 -4.79 25.46
C THR A 162 0.24 -4.85 26.36
N LYS A 163 0.07 -4.52 27.65
CA LYS A 163 1.14 -4.61 28.66
C LYS A 163 1.75 -6.02 28.74
N GLU A 164 0.94 -7.03 28.47
CA GLU A 164 1.34 -8.44 28.46
C GLU A 164 2.14 -8.79 27.20
N SER A 165 1.72 -8.28 26.04
CA SER A 165 2.40 -8.50 24.77
C SER A 165 3.76 -7.81 24.70
N LEU A 166 3.92 -6.63 25.34
CA LEU A 166 5.21 -5.95 25.47
C LEU A 166 6.27 -6.83 26.16
N LYS A 167 5.87 -7.56 27.20
CA LYS A 167 6.77 -8.41 28.01
C LYS A 167 7.12 -9.74 27.35
N LYS A 168 6.35 -10.19 26.35
CA LYS A 168 6.41 -11.56 25.84
C LYS A 168 6.66 -11.66 24.34
N ILE A 169 6.04 -10.80 23.56
CA ILE A 169 5.92 -10.93 22.11
C ILE A 169 6.76 -9.86 21.41
N HIS A 170 6.62 -8.59 21.80
CA HIS A 170 7.26 -7.46 21.11
C HIS A 170 8.76 -7.24 21.47
N LYS A 171 9.32 -7.98 22.44
CA LYS A 171 10.75 -7.91 22.82
C LYS A 171 11.28 -6.47 23.00
N ASN A 172 10.58 -5.63 23.76
CA ASN A 172 10.91 -4.21 24.03
C ASN A 172 10.67 -3.22 22.88
N LYS A 173 9.93 -3.58 21.83
CA LYS A 173 9.41 -2.63 20.83
C LYS A 173 8.06 -2.05 21.27
N GLU A 174 8.07 -1.18 22.29
CA GLU A 174 6.83 -0.63 22.87
C GLU A 174 6.03 0.23 21.88
N TRP A 175 6.74 1.04 21.08
CA TRP A 175 6.18 2.01 20.16
C TRP A 175 6.64 1.73 18.74
N ASP A 176 6.19 0.59 18.20
CA ASP A 176 6.48 0.12 16.84
C ASP A 176 5.24 -0.64 16.33
N ALA A 177 4.21 0.10 15.93
CA ALA A 177 2.90 -0.46 15.56
C ALA A 177 2.97 -1.58 14.51
N PRO A 178 3.80 -1.48 13.44
CA PRO A 178 3.95 -2.56 12.46
C PRO A 178 4.44 -3.89 13.06
N GLU A 179 5.10 -3.86 14.21
CA GLU A 179 5.65 -5.04 14.90
C GLU A 179 4.70 -5.59 15.97
N TRP A 180 3.52 -5.00 16.12
CA TRP A 180 2.50 -5.50 17.01
C TRP A 180 1.81 -6.74 16.43
N CYS A 181 1.42 -7.66 17.30
CA CYS A 181 0.98 -9.00 16.90
C CYS A 181 -0.52 -9.21 17.08
N TRP A 182 -1.22 -8.20 17.61
CA TRP A 182 -2.67 -8.20 17.70
C TRP A 182 -3.22 -7.25 16.66
N GLY A 183 -3.69 -7.81 15.54
CA GLY A 183 -4.34 -7.06 14.48
C GLY A 183 -5.64 -7.72 14.05
N VAL A 184 -6.42 -6.98 13.27
CA VAL A 184 -7.62 -7.50 12.58
C VAL A 184 -7.20 -8.00 11.21
N GLY A 185 -7.45 -9.29 10.93
CA GLY A 185 -7.25 -9.88 9.62
C GLY A 185 -8.37 -9.55 8.64
N GLU A 186 -8.14 -9.89 7.37
CA GLU A 186 -9.17 -9.76 6.34
C GLU A 186 -10.38 -10.65 6.66
N GLY A 187 -11.58 -10.06 6.65
CA GLY A 187 -12.83 -10.77 6.95
C GLY A 187 -13.11 -11.03 8.44
N ASP A 188 -12.19 -10.72 9.35
CA ASP A 188 -12.42 -10.88 10.81
C ASP A 188 -13.56 -9.99 11.32
N VAL A 189 -13.77 -8.86 10.65
CA VAL A 189 -14.80 -7.87 10.97
C VAL A 189 -15.52 -7.49 9.69
N LYS A 190 -16.81 -7.84 9.60
CA LYS A 190 -17.64 -7.66 8.40
C LYS A 190 -17.59 -6.24 7.82
N ASP A 191 -17.76 -5.26 8.70
CA ASP A 191 -17.75 -3.84 8.34
C ASP A 191 -16.53 -3.16 9.02
N GLY A 192 -15.36 -3.79 8.91
CA GLY A 192 -14.10 -3.35 9.51
C GLY A 192 -13.29 -2.42 8.61
N VAL A 193 -12.05 -2.09 9.01
CA VAL A 193 -11.17 -1.23 8.20
C VAL A 193 -10.81 -1.89 6.87
N SER A 194 -10.57 -3.21 6.85
CA SER A 194 -10.28 -3.95 5.61
C SER A 194 -11.38 -3.79 4.55
N HIS A 195 -12.66 -3.83 4.95
CA HIS A 195 -13.77 -3.58 4.04
C HIS A 195 -13.84 -2.13 3.55
N PHE A 196 -13.46 -1.15 4.38
CA PHE A 196 -13.32 0.23 3.93
C PHE A 196 -12.17 0.39 2.91
N ILE A 197 -11.06 -0.31 3.11
CA ILE A 197 -9.92 -0.28 2.18
C ILE A 197 -10.33 -0.77 0.78
N GLU A 198 -11.20 -1.78 0.67
CA GLU A 198 -11.75 -2.15 -0.64
C GLU A 198 -12.47 -0.99 -1.36
N GLN A 199 -13.17 -0.14 -0.61
CA GLN A 199 -13.87 1.04 -1.16
C GLN A 199 -12.88 2.14 -1.53
N LEU A 200 -11.88 2.40 -0.70
CA LEU A 200 -10.80 3.35 -0.99
C LEU A 200 -10.00 2.93 -2.23
N LEU A 201 -9.65 1.66 -2.35
CA LEU A 201 -8.95 1.12 -3.52
C LEU A 201 -9.81 1.22 -4.78
N LYS A 202 -11.11 0.95 -4.70
CA LYS A 202 -12.03 1.18 -5.84
C LYS A 202 -12.06 2.66 -6.25
N HIS A 203 -12.11 3.57 -5.28
CA HIS A 203 -12.05 5.00 -5.55
C HIS A 203 -10.72 5.39 -6.22
N TYR A 204 -9.60 4.92 -5.67
CA TYR A 204 -8.27 5.15 -6.22
C TYR A 204 -8.19 4.66 -7.67
N TRP A 205 -8.52 3.40 -7.94
CA TRP A 205 -8.41 2.81 -9.28
C TRP A 205 -9.34 3.44 -10.31
N ASN A 206 -10.56 3.80 -9.91
CA ASN A 206 -11.55 4.32 -10.86
C ASN A 206 -11.42 5.83 -11.08
N ASN A 207 -10.98 6.59 -10.08
CA ASN A 207 -11.05 8.05 -10.12
C ASN A 207 -9.69 8.74 -10.05
N ILE A 208 -8.70 8.17 -9.35
CA ILE A 208 -7.39 8.79 -9.15
C ILE A 208 -6.36 8.25 -10.13
N ALA A 209 -6.24 6.93 -10.23
CA ALA A 209 -5.26 6.26 -11.09
C ALA A 209 -5.31 6.70 -12.57
N PRO A 210 -6.48 6.97 -13.18
CA PRO A 210 -6.55 7.46 -14.55
C PRO A 210 -5.94 8.86 -14.74
N LEU A 211 -5.88 9.68 -13.68
CA LEU A 211 -5.38 11.05 -13.73
C LEU A 211 -3.86 11.11 -13.87
N PHE A 212 -3.12 10.06 -13.47
CA PHE A 212 -1.66 10.02 -13.63
C PHE A 212 -1.20 10.19 -15.08
N LYS A 213 -2.00 9.72 -16.06
CA LYS A 213 -1.71 9.91 -17.49
C LYS A 213 -1.69 11.38 -17.92
N GLN A 214 -2.23 12.27 -17.08
CA GLN A 214 -2.35 13.71 -17.32
C GLN A 214 -1.35 14.51 -16.46
N GLY A 215 -0.37 13.86 -15.82
CA GLY A 215 0.61 14.52 -14.96
C GLY A 215 0.06 14.91 -13.58
N PHE A 216 -0.96 14.20 -13.09
CA PHE A 216 -1.53 14.40 -11.76
C PHE A 216 -0.49 14.20 -10.66
N ASP A 217 -0.38 15.19 -9.76
CA ASP A 217 0.40 15.10 -8.53
C ASP A 217 -0.42 14.39 -7.45
N TYR A 218 0.12 13.29 -6.92
CA TYR A 218 -0.55 12.49 -5.91
C TYR A 218 -0.38 13.03 -4.49
N ALA A 219 0.61 13.89 -4.23
CA ALA A 219 0.90 14.37 -2.88
C ALA A 219 -0.31 15.05 -2.19
N PRO A 220 -1.13 15.88 -2.87
CA PRO A 220 -2.35 16.42 -2.29
C PRO A 220 -3.40 15.35 -1.94
N GLU A 221 -3.51 14.30 -2.77
CA GLU A 221 -4.46 13.21 -2.55
C GLU A 221 -4.04 12.33 -1.37
N ARG A 222 -2.75 11.99 -1.29
CA ARG A 222 -2.15 11.35 -0.11
C ARG A 222 -2.43 12.12 1.17
N GLN A 223 -2.31 13.45 1.14
CA GLN A 223 -2.59 14.30 2.30
C GLN A 223 -4.08 14.26 2.70
N LYS A 224 -5.00 14.24 1.73
CA LYS A 224 -6.44 14.08 2.02
C LYS A 224 -6.74 12.72 2.62
N ASN A 225 -6.13 11.65 2.12
CA ASN A 225 -6.27 10.31 2.68
C ASN A 225 -5.78 10.27 4.14
N LEU A 226 -4.58 10.79 4.41
CA LEU A 226 -4.05 10.85 5.76
C LEU A 226 -4.94 11.66 6.72
N GLN A 227 -5.48 12.79 6.25
CA GLN A 227 -6.42 13.60 7.01
C GLN A 227 -7.72 12.84 7.32
N LEU A 228 -8.28 12.14 6.32
CA LEU A 228 -9.46 11.29 6.47
C LEU A 228 -9.26 10.23 7.57
N PHE A 229 -8.14 9.50 7.55
CA PHE A 229 -7.84 8.53 8.60
C PHE A 229 -7.68 9.19 9.97
N THR A 230 -7.03 10.36 10.04
CA THR A 230 -6.81 11.09 11.30
C THR A 230 -8.14 11.54 11.91
N ASP A 231 -9.01 12.14 11.11
CA ASP A 231 -10.32 12.62 11.53
C ASP A 231 -11.25 11.46 11.92
N ALA A 232 -11.22 10.37 11.17
CA ALA A 232 -12.01 9.18 11.48
C ALA A 232 -11.56 8.54 12.79
N MET A 233 -10.25 8.44 13.03
CA MET A 233 -9.67 7.92 14.27
C MET A 233 -9.98 8.82 15.47
N CYS A 234 -9.97 10.14 15.28
CA CYS A 234 -10.38 11.12 16.30
C CYS A 234 -11.85 10.94 16.70
N ARG A 235 -12.76 10.86 15.71
CA ARG A 235 -14.19 10.59 15.95
C ARG A 235 -14.41 9.23 16.60
N ALA A 236 -13.71 8.20 16.13
CA ALA A 236 -13.80 6.86 16.67
C ALA A 236 -13.37 6.82 18.15
N LYS A 237 -12.23 7.44 18.49
CA LYS A 237 -11.77 7.53 19.88
C LYS A 237 -12.81 8.21 20.76
N HIS A 238 -13.39 9.32 20.32
CA HIS A 238 -14.43 10.02 21.08
C HIS A 238 -15.63 9.13 21.39
N GLU A 239 -16.15 8.40 20.40
CA GLU A 239 -17.27 7.47 20.61
C GLU A 239 -16.88 6.26 21.48
N LEU A 240 -15.66 5.74 21.33
CA LEU A 240 -15.15 4.65 22.15
C LEU A 240 -14.96 5.08 23.61
N VAL A 241 -14.54 6.30 23.88
CA VAL A 241 -14.43 6.87 25.23
C VAL A 241 -15.82 7.03 25.85
N LYS A 242 -16.83 7.46 25.10
CA LYS A 242 -18.22 7.47 25.61
C LYS A 242 -18.70 6.07 25.99
N LYS A 243 -18.30 5.05 25.22
CA LYS A 243 -18.73 3.66 25.40
C LYS A 243 -17.99 2.93 26.54
N TYR A 244 -16.68 3.08 26.63
CA TYR A 244 -15.80 2.32 27.53
C TYR A 244 -15.20 3.17 28.66
N GLY A 245 -15.37 4.48 28.61
CA GLY A 245 -14.94 5.40 29.65
C GLY A 245 -13.43 5.63 29.68
N ASN A 246 -12.95 5.96 30.89
CA ASN A 246 -11.59 6.44 31.14
C ASN A 246 -10.49 5.42 30.80
N GLU A 247 -10.83 4.12 30.67
CA GLU A 247 -9.85 3.11 30.26
C GLU A 247 -9.36 3.36 28.84
N VAL A 248 -10.27 3.67 27.92
CA VAL A 248 -9.93 3.99 26.51
C VAL A 248 -9.34 5.39 26.39
N GLU A 249 -9.80 6.36 27.19
CA GLU A 249 -9.28 7.73 27.18
C GLU A 249 -7.76 7.76 27.41
N LYS A 250 -7.28 6.90 28.32
CA LYS A 250 -5.87 6.74 28.70
C LYS A 250 -5.01 6.00 27.68
N MET A 251 -5.60 5.33 26.69
CA MET A 251 -4.84 4.64 25.64
C MET A 251 -4.32 5.65 24.61
N ALA A 252 -3.17 5.37 24.01
CA ALA A 252 -2.68 6.13 22.86
C ALA A 252 -3.34 5.63 21.57
N PHE A 253 -3.93 6.55 20.80
CA PHE A 253 -4.48 6.27 19.46
C PHE A 253 -3.68 7.05 18.41
N TYR A 254 -3.16 6.42 17.37
CA TYR A 254 -2.38 7.14 16.37
C TYR A 254 -2.36 6.43 15.01
N ILE A 255 -1.79 7.10 14.01
CA ILE A 255 -1.53 6.55 12.68
C ILE A 255 -0.04 6.31 12.57
N SER A 256 0.35 5.13 12.08
CA SER A 256 1.74 4.78 11.78
C SER A 256 1.91 4.56 10.29
N ILE A 257 2.92 5.21 9.71
CA ILE A 257 3.44 4.90 8.38
C ILE A 257 4.91 4.52 8.59
N PRO A 258 5.34 3.30 8.26
CA PRO A 258 6.72 2.86 8.49
C PRO A 258 7.74 3.84 7.90
N GLY A 259 8.62 4.37 8.76
CA GLY A 259 9.64 5.34 8.35
C GLY A 259 9.21 6.82 8.41
N GLU A 260 7.98 7.13 8.81
CA GLU A 260 7.47 8.50 8.91
C GLU A 260 7.06 8.89 10.35
N PRO A 261 8.02 9.08 11.27
CA PRO A 261 7.71 9.37 12.69
C PRO A 261 6.98 10.72 12.88
N ILE A 262 7.08 11.63 11.92
CA ILE A 262 6.32 12.90 11.93
C ILE A 262 4.81 12.65 11.81
N VAL A 263 4.39 11.65 11.04
CA VAL A 263 2.97 11.27 10.90
C VAL A 263 2.45 10.71 12.22
N GLU A 264 3.24 9.86 12.88
CA GLU A 264 2.92 9.30 14.20
C GLU A 264 2.77 10.39 15.26
N LYS A 265 3.73 11.33 15.31
CA LYS A 265 3.68 12.48 16.20
C LYS A 265 2.42 13.33 15.97
N ASN A 266 2.17 13.73 14.73
CA ASN A 266 1.09 14.66 14.40
C ASN A 266 -0.28 14.03 14.63
N SER A 267 -0.47 12.78 14.21
CA SER A 267 -1.72 12.06 14.43
C SER A 267 -1.99 11.81 15.92
N ALA A 268 -0.96 11.41 16.70
CA ALA A 268 -1.11 11.22 18.13
C ALA A 268 -1.53 12.51 18.85
N LEU A 269 -0.95 13.66 18.47
CA LEU A 269 -1.33 14.95 19.03
C LEU A 269 -2.75 15.40 18.61
N ALA A 270 -3.19 15.05 17.40
CA ALA A 270 -4.50 15.42 16.89
C ALA A 270 -5.64 14.57 17.49
N ILE A 271 -5.40 13.28 17.71
CA ILE A 271 -6.44 12.31 18.10
C ILE A 271 -6.67 12.28 19.62
N ASN A 272 -5.62 12.50 20.41
CA ASN A 272 -5.66 12.26 21.86
C ASN A 272 -5.74 13.54 22.68
N ASN A 273 -6.21 13.40 23.91
CA ASN A 273 -6.12 14.44 24.92
C ASN A 273 -4.65 14.79 25.23
N LYS A 274 -4.35 16.09 25.38
CA LYS A 274 -3.00 16.62 25.64
C LYS A 274 -2.36 16.08 26.91
N ASP A 275 -3.18 15.68 27.90
CA ASP A 275 -2.69 15.16 29.18
C ASP A 275 -2.49 13.64 29.18
N ASN A 276 -2.74 12.96 28.06
CA ASN A 276 -2.60 11.51 27.97
C ASN A 276 -1.12 11.10 28.15
N THR A 277 -0.83 10.39 29.23
CA THR A 277 0.54 9.97 29.58
C THR A 277 1.12 8.99 28.56
N LYS A 278 0.30 8.10 27.99
CA LYS A 278 0.76 7.14 26.97
C LYS A 278 1.12 7.83 25.66
N VAL A 279 0.48 8.95 25.34
CA VAL A 279 0.90 9.78 24.21
C VAL A 279 2.25 10.44 24.49
N LYS A 280 2.51 10.93 25.71
CA LYS A 280 3.83 11.48 26.08
C LYS A 280 4.92 10.43 25.93
N GLU A 281 4.70 9.22 26.43
CA GLU A 281 5.63 8.10 26.28
C GLU A 281 5.89 7.74 24.81
N LEU A 282 4.84 7.72 23.97
CA LEU A 282 4.99 7.55 22.52
C LEU A 282 5.87 8.67 21.94
N LEU A 283 5.55 9.93 22.21
CA LEU A 283 6.28 11.07 21.66
C LEU A 283 7.76 11.08 22.09
N ASP A 284 8.07 10.71 23.33
CA ASP A 284 9.45 10.61 23.83
C ASP A 284 10.24 9.48 23.15
N SER A 285 9.54 8.48 22.59
CA SER A 285 10.17 7.38 21.85
C SER A 285 10.47 7.70 20.38
N LEU A 286 9.79 8.70 19.82
CA LEU A 286 10.02 9.15 18.46
C LEU A 286 11.28 9.99 18.44
N TYR A 287 12.37 9.46 17.86
CA TYR A 287 13.64 10.18 17.67
C TYR A 287 13.52 11.27 16.58
N ILE A 288 12.77 12.33 16.88
CA ILE A 288 12.52 13.48 15.99
C ILE A 288 13.17 14.74 16.57
#